data_AF-A0A2T7PRQ3-F1
#
_entry.id   AF-A0A2T7PRQ3-F1
#
_cell.length_a   1.000
_cell.length_b   1.000
_cell.length_c   1.000
_cell.angle_alpha   90.00
_cell.angle_beta   90.00
_cell.angle_gamma   90.00
#
_symmetry.space_group_name_H-M   'P 1'
#
loop_
_entity.id
_entity.type
_entity.pdbx_description
1 polymer ?
#
loop_
_entity_poly.entity_id
_entity_poly.type
_entity_poly.pdbx_seq_one_letter_code
_entity_poly.pdbx_strand_id
1 'polypeptide(L)'
;MVMHVELQATCSALGYLEGNKYIKEPDCLETVKELIRFLRREDDTCDIRRQLGDAQILQKDLVPLVKQYHNDKPIFDAVIS
;
A
#
# COMPACT_ATOMS: atom_id res chain seq x y z
N MET A 1 -16.66 -8.14 6.59
CA MET A 1 -16.74 -6.85 5.89
C MET A 1 -16.17 -7.03 4.49
N VAL A 2 -16.83 -6.49 3.46
CA VAL A 2 -16.30 -6.49 2.09
C VAL A 2 -15.42 -5.24 1.96
N MET A 3 -14.20 -5.40 1.45
CA MET A 3 -13.33 -4.26 1.17
C MET A 3 -13.95 -3.39 0.09
N HIS A 4 -13.85 -2.07 0.20
CA HIS A 4 -14.31 -1.19 -0.88
C HIS A 4 -13.58 -1.58 -2.18
N VAL A 5 -14.33 -1.75 -3.28
CA VAL A 5 -13.78 -2.22 -4.57
C VAL A 5 -12.61 -1.35 -5.03
N GLU A 6 -12.72 -0.03 -4.83
CA GLU A 6 -11.66 0.93 -5.15
C GLU A 6 -10.42 0.74 -4.28
N LEU A 7 -10.58 0.50 -2.98
CA LEU A 7 -9.45 0.25 -2.07
C LEU A 7 -8.76 -1.08 -2.43
N GLN A 8 -9.55 -2.13 -2.73
CA GLN A 8 -9.01 -3.42 -3.14
C GLN A 8 -8.23 -3.34 -4.45
N ALA A 9 -8.77 -2.62 -5.45
CA ALA A 9 -8.09 -2.38 -6.71
C ALA A 9 -6.79 -1.59 -6.49
N THR A 10 -6.81 -0.58 -5.63
CA THR A 10 -5.63 0.20 -5.25
C THR A 10 -4.57 -0.69 -4.61
N CYS A 11 -4.93 -1.52 -3.63
CA CYS A 11 -3.99 -2.44 -2.99
C CYS A 11 -3.37 -3.44 -3.99
N SER A 12 -4.18 -3.94 -4.93
CA SER A 12 -3.70 -4.89 -5.95
C SER A 12 -2.73 -4.25 -6.95
N ALA A 13 -2.75 -2.92 -7.09
CA ALA A 13 -1.87 -2.15 -7.97
C ALA A 13 -0.53 -1.75 -7.31
N LEU A 14 -0.20 -2.29 -6.12
CA LEU A 14 1.10 -2.05 -5.48
C LEU A 14 2.20 -2.93 -6.08
N GLY A 15 1.91 -4.21 -6.31
CA GLY A 15 2.90 -5.21 -6.69
C GLY A 15 2.60 -6.57 -6.09
N TYR A 16 3.59 -7.45 -6.18
CA TYR A 16 3.52 -8.80 -5.64
C TYR A 16 4.89 -9.34 -5.24
N LEU A 17 4.91 -10.33 -4.36
CA LEU A 17 6.12 -11.04 -3.99
C LEU A 17 6.34 -12.23 -4.93
N GLU A 18 7.44 -12.21 -5.68
CA GLU A 18 7.91 -13.34 -6.48
C GLU A 18 9.14 -13.96 -5.80
N GLY A 19 8.92 -15.08 -5.09
CA GLY A 19 9.94 -15.70 -4.25
C GLY A 19 10.35 -14.76 -3.10
N ASN A 20 11.58 -14.24 -3.15
CA ASN A 20 12.09 -13.27 -2.15
C ASN A 20 12.18 -11.84 -2.69
N LYS A 21 11.76 -11.59 -3.93
CA LYS A 21 11.82 -10.27 -4.55
C LYS A 21 10.41 -9.70 -4.66
N TYR A 22 10.23 -8.48 -4.16
CA TYR A 22 9.00 -7.74 -4.37
C TYR A 22 9.07 -7.07 -5.74
N ILE A 23 8.07 -7.31 -6.58
CA ILE A 23 7.93 -6.74 -7.91
C ILE A 23 6.86 -5.66 -7.81
N LYS A 24 7.30 -4.39 -7.84
CA LYS A 24 6.38 -3.24 -7.86
C LYS A 24 5.74 -3.08 -9.24
N GLU A 25 4.46 -2.71 -9.26
CA GLU A 25 3.79 -2.28 -10.49
C GLU A 25 4.33 -0.91 -10.96
N PRO A 26 4.19 -0.55 -12.26
CA PRO A 26 4.69 0.72 -12.80
C PRO A 26 4.21 1.95 -12.03
N ASP A 27 2.94 1.93 -11.58
CA ASP A 27 2.27 3.05 -10.92
C ASP A 27 2.34 2.98 -9.39
N CYS A 28 3.19 2.11 -8.81
CA CYS A 28 3.26 1.85 -7.38
C CYS A 28 3.40 3.13 -6.51
N LEU A 29 4.15 4.14 -6.96
CA LEU A 29 4.27 5.41 -6.24
C LEU A 29 2.93 6.15 -6.14
N GLU A 30 2.19 6.23 -7.24
CA GLU A 30 0.88 6.89 -7.26
C GLU A 30 -0.14 6.08 -6.48
N THR A 31 -0.07 4.74 -6.53
CA THR A 31 -0.86 3.84 -5.69
C THR A 31 -0.64 4.11 -4.19
N VAL A 32 0.61 4.25 -3.73
CA VAL A 32 0.92 4.56 -2.32
C VAL A 32 0.35 5.93 -1.93
N LYS A 33 0.49 6.95 -2.78
CA LYS A 33 -0.10 8.27 -2.53
C LYS A 33 -1.62 8.20 -2.44
N GLU A 34 -2.27 7.37 -3.26
CA GLU A 34 -3.72 7.17 -3.22
C GLU A 34 -4.17 6.48 -1.92
N LEU A 35 -3.43 5.47 -1.44
CA LEU A 35 -3.70 4.86 -0.13
C LEU A 35 -3.63 5.87 1.02
N ILE A 36 -2.65 6.78 0.98
CA ILE A 36 -2.54 7.87 1.95
C ILE A 36 -3.73 8.82 1.85
N ARG A 37 -4.22 9.11 0.64
CA ARG A 37 -5.44 9.93 0.45
C ARG A 37 -6.67 9.25 1.03
N PHE A 38 -6.84 7.94 0.85
CA PHE A 38 -7.92 7.18 1.50
C PHE A 38 -7.84 7.26 3.02
N LEU A 39 -6.65 7.02 3.59
CA LEU A 39 -6.43 7.10 5.04
C LEU A 39 -6.67 8.51 5.60
N ARG A 40 -6.31 9.57 4.87
CA ARG A 40 -6.56 10.97 5.32
C ARG A 40 -8.02 11.39 5.27
N ARG A 41 -8.85 10.67 4.51
CA ARG A 41 -10.29 10.93 4.36
C ARG A 41 -11.13 10.01 5.25
N GLU A 42 -10.52 9.08 5.98
CA GLU A 42 -11.26 8.19 6.88
C GLU A 42 -11.93 9.01 8.00
N ASP A 43 -13.16 8.63 8.34
CA ASP A 43 -13.88 9.19 9.47
C ASP A 43 -13.51 8.44 10.77
N ASP A 44 -14.18 8.76 11.88
CA ASP A 44 -13.91 8.17 13.20
C ASP A 44 -14.14 6.65 13.24
N THR A 45 -14.74 6.05 12.21
CA THR A 45 -14.83 4.60 12.10
C THR A 45 -13.44 4.00 11.85
N CYS A 46 -12.50 4.69 11.19
CA CYS A 46 -11.21 4.12 10.78
C CYS A 46 -11.33 2.85 9.91
N ASP A 47 -12.39 2.75 9.09
CA ASP A 47 -12.68 1.54 8.31
C ASP A 47 -11.62 1.25 7.23
N ILE A 48 -11.02 2.28 6.62
CA ILE A 48 -9.93 2.11 5.66
C ILE A 48 -8.74 1.43 6.33
N ARG A 49 -8.30 1.95 7.48
CA ARG A 49 -7.19 1.36 8.23
C ARG A 49 -7.45 -0.09 8.63
N ARG A 50 -8.66 -0.42 9.06
CA ARG A 50 -9.03 -1.81 9.39
C ARG A 50 -8.95 -2.72 8.17
N GLN A 51 -9.49 -2.30 7.03
CA GLN A 51 -9.44 -3.07 5.79
C GLN A 51 -7.99 -3.30 5.31
N LEU A 52 -7.12 -2.29 5.39
CA LEU A 52 -5.70 -2.44 5.08
C LEU A 52 -4.99 -3.40 6.05
N GLY A 53 -5.38 -3.36 7.33
CA GLY A 53 -4.90 -4.29 8.36
C GLY A 53 -5.30 -5.74 8.07
N ASP A 54 -6.58 -5.97 7.76
CA ASP A 54 -7.12 -7.29 7.43
C ASP A 54 -6.49 -7.86 6.15
N ALA A 55 -6.23 -7.02 5.16
CA ALA A 55 -5.53 -7.41 3.93
C ALA A 55 -4.01 -7.63 4.14
N GLN A 56 -3.46 -7.22 5.29
CA GLN A 56 -2.04 -7.28 5.64
C GLN A 56 -1.13 -6.47 4.70
N ILE A 57 -1.62 -5.33 4.20
CA ILE A 57 -0.88 -4.49 3.22
C ILE A 57 0.46 -4.01 3.77
N LEU A 58 0.53 -3.73 5.07
CA LEU A 58 1.79 -3.34 5.71
C LEU A 58 2.84 -4.45 5.57
N GLN A 59 2.48 -5.69 5.89
CA GLN A 59 3.40 -6.82 5.93
C GLN A 59 3.72 -7.37 4.53
N LYS A 60 2.71 -7.43 3.66
CA LYS A 60 2.82 -8.03 2.32
C LYS A 60 3.44 -7.10 1.29
N ASP A 61 3.23 -5.79 1.43
CA ASP A 61 3.58 -4.82 0.39
C ASP A 61 4.52 -3.72 0.92
N LEU A 62 4.10 -2.97 1.93
CA LEU A 62 4.84 -1.77 2.36
C LEU A 62 6.19 -2.10 3.00
N VAL A 63 6.27 -3.13 3.85
CA VAL A 63 7.54 -3.58 4.45
C VAL A 63 8.51 -4.09 3.38
N PRO A 64 8.12 -4.96 2.43
CA PRO A 64 8.97 -5.33 1.30
C PRO A 64 9.40 -4.14 0.45
N LEU A 65 8.51 -3.17 0.17
CA LEU A 65 8.83 -1.94 -0.54
C LEU A 65 9.96 -1.17 0.17
N VAL A 66 9.83 -0.92 1.47
CA VAL A 66 10.86 -0.24 2.27
C VAL A 66 12.18 -1.03 2.26
N LYS A 67 12.14 -2.35 2.45
CA LYS A 67 13.35 -3.17 2.50
C LYS A 67 14.09 -3.23 1.17
N GLN A 68 13.36 -3.40 0.06
CA GLN A 68 13.96 -3.69 -1.25
C GLN A 68 14.15 -2.44 -2.11
N TYR A 69 13.35 -1.38 -1.89
CA TYR A 69 13.37 -0.15 -2.66
C TYR A 69 13.80 1.08 -1.83
N HIS A 70 14.57 0.89 -0.75
CA HIS A 70 15.07 2.00 0.10
C HIS A 70 15.90 3.07 -0.63
N ASN A 71 16.52 2.72 -1.78
CA ASN A 71 17.27 3.67 -2.61
C ASN A 71 16.38 4.48 -3.56
N ASP A 72 15.13 4.04 -3.78
CA ASP A 72 14.13 4.77 -4.55
C ASP A 72 13.45 5.78 -3.62
N LYS A 73 14.07 6.96 -3.48
CA LYS A 73 13.66 8.00 -2.54
C LYS A 73 12.17 8.37 -2.64
N PRO A 74 11.60 8.62 -3.84
CA PRO A 74 10.18 8.90 -3.96
C PRO A 74 9.27 7.83 -3.34
N ILE A 75 9.54 6.54 -3.57
CA ILE A 75 8.75 5.45 -2.99
C ILE A 75 8.99 5.34 -1.48
N PHE A 76 10.25 5.38 -1.06
CA PHE A 76 10.60 5.26 0.34
C PHE A 76 9.94 6.36 1.19
N ASP A 77 10.06 7.61 0.75
CA ASP A 77 9.52 8.76 1.47
C ASP A 77 7.98 8.69 1.51
N ALA A 78 7.34 8.26 0.42
CA ALA A 78 5.88 8.07 0.39
C ALA A 78 5.40 6.95 1.32
N VAL A 79 6.13 5.85 1.48
CA VAL A 79 5.70 4.75 2.36
C VAL A 79 5.85 5.10 3.85
N ILE A 80 6.77 6.00 4.21
CA ILE A 80 7.06 6.38 5.60
C ILE A 80 6.30 7.64 6.05
N SER A 81 5.72 8.41 5.13
CA SER A 81 4.99 9.66 5.41
C SER A 81 3.62 9.46 6.04
#